data_AF-A0A6Y2DFZ1-F1
#
_entry.id   AF-A0A6Y2DFZ1-F1
#
_cell.length_a   1.000
_cell.length_b   1.000
_cell.length_c   1.000
_cell.angle_alpha   90.00
_cell.angle_beta   90.00
_cell.angle_gamma   90.00
#
_symmetry.space_group_name_H-M   'P 1'
#
loop_
_entity.id
_entity.type
_entity.pdbx_description
1 polymer ?
#
loop_
_entity_poly.entity_id
_entity_poly.type
_entity_poly.pdbx_seq_one_letter_code
_entity_poly.pdbx_strand_id
1 'polypeptide(L)'
;CLQSAQNWQRKSLSLQGLNLLQSVLIKLTTGKISITTSSGEYITASGPMLIFLAKDQTIHITMEETHEQLNYNLIELDSASIKNAYNFFLYEHADFSAPLTKPTTKHLLAPIETGVARVFNLLHSSNKSQKLSQDKKEYLIRFLLSEFI
;
A
#
# COMPACT_ATOMS: atom_id res chain seq x y z
N CYS A 1 -10.18 -47.83 15.18
CA CYS A 1 -11.13 -46.74 14.83
C CYS A 1 -10.33 -45.53 14.37
N LEU A 2 -10.43 -45.19 13.09
CA LEU A 2 -9.73 -44.07 12.47
C LEU A 2 -10.19 -42.75 13.12
N GLN A 3 -9.23 -41.99 13.62
CA GLN A 3 -9.46 -40.63 14.09
C GLN A 3 -9.97 -39.79 12.93
N SER A 4 -11.10 -39.16 13.19
CA SER A 4 -11.78 -38.24 12.30
C SER A 4 -10.83 -37.14 11.81
N ALA A 5 -10.66 -37.07 10.48
CA ALA A 5 -10.22 -35.88 9.78
C ALA A 5 -11.28 -34.78 9.96
N GLN A 6 -11.32 -34.17 11.14
CA GLN A 6 -12.15 -33.01 11.41
C GLN A 6 -11.45 -31.79 10.82
N ASN A 7 -11.94 -31.38 9.64
CA ASN A 7 -12.20 -30.00 9.27
C ASN A 7 -11.33 -28.93 9.99
N TRP A 8 -10.07 -28.82 9.57
CA TRP A 8 -9.37 -27.53 9.65
C TRP A 8 -9.85 -26.66 8.49
N GLN A 9 -11.13 -26.29 8.47
CA GLN A 9 -11.59 -25.14 7.69
C GLN A 9 -11.06 -23.88 8.37
N ARG A 10 -9.77 -23.63 8.13
CA ARG A 10 -9.06 -22.43 8.53
C ARG A 10 -9.70 -21.23 7.83
N LYS A 11 -10.15 -20.25 8.60
CA LYS A 11 -10.94 -19.12 8.11
C LYS A 11 -10.01 -18.12 7.44
N SER A 12 -9.80 -18.22 6.13
CA SER A 12 -9.25 -17.12 5.36
C SER A 12 -10.34 -16.05 5.19
N LEU A 13 -10.03 -14.81 5.58
CA LEU A 13 -10.88 -13.67 5.25
C LEU A 13 -10.48 -13.21 3.84
N SER A 14 -11.45 -13.20 2.92
CA SER A 14 -11.25 -12.66 1.59
C SER A 14 -12.25 -11.54 1.31
N LEU A 15 -11.75 -10.44 0.76
CA LEU A 15 -12.53 -9.33 0.25
C LEU A 15 -12.41 -9.33 -1.27
N GLN A 16 -13.54 -9.43 -1.95
CA GLN A 16 -13.61 -9.63 -3.39
C GLN A 16 -14.17 -8.37 -4.06
N GLY A 17 -13.60 -7.99 -5.21
CA GLY A 17 -14.16 -6.93 -6.06
C GLY A 17 -14.12 -5.53 -5.46
N LEU A 18 -13.10 -5.22 -4.66
CA LEU A 18 -12.92 -3.87 -4.09
C LEU A 18 -12.49 -2.89 -5.18
N ASN A 19 -13.26 -1.83 -5.40
CA ASN A 19 -12.92 -0.78 -6.34
C ASN A 19 -12.18 0.35 -5.63
N LEU A 20 -10.93 0.60 -6.04
CA LEU A 20 -10.11 1.68 -5.49
C LEU A 20 -10.45 3.01 -6.17
N LEU A 21 -11.25 3.85 -5.48
CA LEU A 21 -11.59 5.20 -5.95
C LEU A 21 -10.43 6.19 -5.77
N GLN A 22 -9.59 5.96 -4.76
CA GLN A 22 -8.36 6.70 -4.51
C GLN A 22 -7.19 5.71 -4.46
N SER A 23 -5.98 6.21 -4.65
CA SER A 23 -4.81 5.37 -4.41
C SER A 23 -4.67 5.17 -2.91
N VAL A 24 -4.25 3.98 -2.50
CA VAL A 24 -4.15 3.60 -1.09
C VAL A 24 -2.71 3.23 -0.80
N LEU A 25 -2.18 3.77 0.29
CA LEU A 25 -0.91 3.35 0.86
C LEU A 25 -1.18 2.54 2.13
N ILE A 26 -0.77 1.28 2.14
CA ILE A 26 -0.97 0.35 3.24
C ILE A 26 0.37 0.11 3.91
N LYS A 27 0.43 0.33 5.22
CA LYS A 27 1.54 -0.07 6.08
C LYS A 27 1.21 -1.39 6.75
N LEU A 28 1.68 -2.50 6.18
CA LEU A 28 1.56 -3.84 6.74
C LEU A 28 2.68 -4.06 7.76
N THR A 29 2.34 -4.16 9.05
CA THR A 29 3.33 -4.30 10.14
C THR A 29 3.62 -5.77 10.45
N THR A 30 2.59 -6.61 10.52
CA THR A 30 2.69 -8.06 10.76
C THR A 30 1.64 -8.80 9.93
N GLY A 31 1.86 -10.10 9.72
CA GLY A 31 0.98 -10.94 8.91
C GLY A 31 1.30 -10.90 7.41
N LYS A 32 0.48 -11.61 6.63
CA LYS A 32 0.68 -11.79 5.19
C LYS A 32 -0.61 -11.53 4.42
N ILE A 33 -0.52 -10.77 3.34
CA ILE A 33 -1.65 -10.48 2.47
C ILE A 33 -1.30 -10.82 1.03
N SER A 34 -2.30 -11.28 0.30
CA SER A 34 -2.23 -11.48 -1.13
C SER A 34 -3.27 -10.62 -1.83
N ILE A 35 -2.87 -9.89 -2.85
CA ILE A 35 -3.72 -8.97 -3.61
C ILE A 35 -3.67 -9.39 -5.07
N THR A 36 -4.84 -9.62 -5.65
CA THR A 36 -4.99 -9.90 -7.08
C THR A 36 -5.75 -8.76 -7.73
N THR A 37 -5.24 -8.22 -8.83
CA THR A 37 -5.95 -7.20 -9.62
C THR A 37 -6.79 -7.87 -10.69
N SER A 38 -7.84 -7.18 -11.14
CA SER A 38 -8.67 -7.61 -12.28
C SER A 38 -7.91 -7.75 -13.60
N SER A 39 -6.73 -7.11 -13.73
CA SER A 39 -5.82 -7.32 -14.87
C SER A 39 -5.00 -8.60 -14.78
N GLY A 40 -5.17 -9.40 -13.72
CA GLY A 40 -4.46 -10.65 -13.50
C GLY A 40 -3.10 -10.49 -12.80
N GLU A 41 -2.75 -9.29 -12.34
CA GLU A 41 -1.54 -9.11 -11.53
C GLU A 41 -1.77 -9.69 -10.14
N TYR A 42 -0.76 -10.35 -9.60
CA TYR A 42 -0.82 -11.00 -8.32
C TYR A 42 0.39 -10.58 -7.48
N ILE A 43 0.12 -10.11 -6.26
CA ILE A 43 1.15 -9.83 -5.27
C ILE A 43 0.89 -10.57 -3.98
N THR A 44 1.98 -10.95 -3.33
CA THR A 44 1.98 -11.48 -1.97
C THR A 44 3.02 -10.71 -1.18
N ALA A 45 2.60 -10.15 -0.05
CA ALA A 45 3.45 -9.36 0.83
C ALA A 45 3.34 -9.86 2.27
N SER A 46 4.49 -10.05 2.92
CA SER A 46 4.59 -10.32 4.36
C SER A 46 5.14 -9.08 5.05
N GLY A 47 4.56 -8.71 6.19
CA GLY A 47 5.03 -7.58 6.99
C GLY A 47 6.45 -7.81 7.54
N PRO A 48 7.22 -6.73 7.80
CA PRO A 48 6.87 -5.33 7.62
C PRO A 48 7.06 -4.84 6.16
N MET A 49 5.98 -4.36 5.53
CA MET A 49 5.97 -3.90 4.13
C MET A 49 5.04 -2.71 3.92
N LEU A 50 5.49 -1.73 3.13
CA LEU A 50 4.66 -0.67 2.58
C LEU A 50 4.15 -1.11 1.20
N ILE A 51 2.86 -0.91 0.97
CA ILE A 51 2.17 -1.35 -0.25
C ILE A 51 1.43 -0.16 -0.81
N PHE A 52 1.78 0.26 -2.02
CA PHE A 52 1.05 1.28 -2.75
C PHE A 52 0.13 0.61 -3.77
N LEU A 53 -1.14 0.99 -3.78
CA LEU A 53 -2.12 0.58 -4.77
C LEU A 53 -2.65 1.84 -5.46
N ALA A 54 -2.47 1.95 -6.77
CA ALA A 54 -3.02 3.05 -7.56
C ALA A 54 -4.57 3.08 -7.52
N LYS A 55 -5.17 4.24 -7.80
CA LYS A 55 -6.62 4.33 -8.06
C LYS A 55 -7.04 3.61 -9.35
N ASP A 56 -8.34 3.51 -9.58
CA ASP A 56 -8.96 2.99 -10.81
C ASP A 56 -8.54 1.54 -11.12
N GLN A 57 -8.57 0.72 -10.07
CA GLN A 57 -8.39 -0.72 -10.16
C GLN A 57 -9.36 -1.47 -9.25
N THR A 58 -9.86 -2.59 -9.76
CA THR A 58 -10.61 -3.58 -8.99
C THR A 58 -9.64 -4.61 -8.46
N ILE A 59 -9.63 -4.82 -7.15
CA ILE A 59 -8.73 -5.74 -6.45
C ILE A 59 -9.49 -6.77 -5.61
N HIS A 60 -8.83 -7.90 -5.38
CA HIS A 60 -9.25 -8.97 -4.51
C HIS A 60 -8.15 -9.13 -3.45
N ILE A 61 -8.50 -9.02 -2.17
CA ILE A 61 -7.56 -9.14 -1.06
C ILE A 61 -7.86 -10.42 -0.31
N THR A 62 -6.85 -11.27 -0.18
CA THR A 62 -6.90 -12.47 0.65
C THR A 62 -5.92 -12.30 1.80
N MET A 63 -6.42 -12.43 3.03
CA MET A 63 -5.56 -12.51 4.21
C MET A 63 -5.05 -13.94 4.32
N GLU A 64 -3.73 -14.09 4.30
CA GLU A 64 -3.11 -15.39 4.50
C GLU A 64 -2.96 -15.67 5.99
N GLU A 65 -3.35 -16.87 6.38
CA GLU A 65 -3.25 -17.29 7.77
C GLU A 65 -1.79 -17.58 8.12
N THR A 66 -1.21 -16.74 8.95
CA THR A 66 0.14 -16.92 9.52
C THR A 66 0.04 -17.12 11.03
N HIS A 67 1.14 -17.48 11.69
CA HIS A 67 1.21 -17.54 13.16
C HIS A 67 1.06 -16.16 13.83
N GLU A 68 1.17 -15.08 13.05
CA GLU A 68 1.07 -13.70 13.53
C GLU A 68 -0.28 -13.10 13.17
N GLN A 69 -0.84 -12.32 14.10
CA GLN A 69 -2.05 -11.56 13.81
C GLN A 69 -1.75 -10.49 12.74
N LEU A 70 -2.64 -10.38 11.76
CA LEU A 70 -2.57 -9.34 10.74
C LEU A 70 -2.70 -7.95 11.38
N ASN A 71 -1.71 -7.08 11.16
CA ASN A 71 -1.73 -5.69 11.61
C ASN A 71 -1.34 -4.76 10.47
N TYR A 72 -2.28 -3.91 10.06
CA TYR A 72 -2.07 -2.94 9.01
C TYR A 72 -2.77 -1.61 9.33
N ASN A 73 -2.26 -0.53 8.76
CA ASN A 73 -2.95 0.75 8.69
C ASN A 73 -2.92 1.23 7.24
N LEU A 74 -3.89 2.06 6.85
CA LEU A 74 -3.95 2.61 5.50
C LEU A 74 -4.15 4.13 5.52
N ILE A 75 -3.65 4.79 4.49
CA ILE A 75 -3.99 6.16 4.15
C ILE A 75 -4.45 6.21 2.70
N GLU A 76 -5.51 6.97 2.44
CA GLU A 76 -5.94 7.30 1.08
C GLU A 76 -5.17 8.53 0.60
N LEU A 77 -4.74 8.49 -0.65
CA LEU A 77 -3.98 9.55 -1.30
C LEU A 77 -4.80 10.12 -2.45
N ASP A 78 -5.04 11.42 -2.40
CA ASP A 78 -5.72 12.13 -3.47
C ASP A 78 -4.83 12.25 -4.72
N SER A 79 -5.47 12.42 -5.88
CA SER A 79 -4.75 12.48 -7.16
C SER A 79 -3.82 13.69 -7.27
N ALA A 80 -4.11 14.80 -6.59
CA ALA A 80 -3.27 16.00 -6.66
C ALA A 80 -1.95 15.76 -5.90
N SER A 81 -2.01 15.17 -4.71
CA SER A 81 -0.82 14.79 -3.93
C SER A 81 0.12 13.86 -4.71
N ILE A 82 -0.43 12.85 -5.40
CA ILE A 82 0.37 11.92 -6.21
C ILE A 82 0.97 12.62 -7.42
N LYS A 83 0.18 13.42 -8.15
CA LYS A 83 0.66 14.17 -9.31
C LYS A 83 1.78 15.14 -8.91
N ASN A 84 1.64 15.81 -7.78
CA ASN A 84 2.65 16.73 -7.29
C ASN A 84 3.94 16.00 -6.88
N ALA A 85 3.83 14.83 -6.23
CA ALA A 85 4.99 14.02 -5.92
C ALA A 85 5.69 13.52 -7.18
N TYR A 86 4.94 12.99 -8.14
CA TYR A 86 5.48 12.56 -9.43
C TYR A 86 6.21 13.70 -10.15
N ASN A 87 5.56 14.86 -10.27
CA ASN A 87 6.18 16.04 -10.87
C ASN A 87 7.46 16.46 -10.13
N PHE A 88 7.45 16.45 -8.80
CA PHE A 88 8.63 16.76 -8.00
C PHE A 88 9.81 15.85 -8.37
N PHE A 89 9.60 14.53 -8.40
CA PHE A 89 10.68 13.59 -8.78
C PHE A 89 11.10 13.72 -10.25
N LEU A 90 10.20 14.04 -11.17
CA LEU A 90 10.57 14.30 -12.56
C LEU A 90 11.40 15.57 -12.74
N TYR A 91 11.06 16.66 -12.04
CA TYR A 91 11.69 17.98 -12.25
C TYR A 91 12.96 18.18 -11.43
N GLU A 92 13.06 17.61 -10.22
CA GLU A 92 14.29 17.64 -9.42
C GLU A 92 15.38 16.74 -10.02
N HIS A 93 14.99 15.69 -10.76
CA HIS A 93 15.90 14.83 -11.50
C HIS A 93 15.85 15.16 -13.00
N ALA A 94 16.31 16.34 -13.40
CA ALA A 94 16.36 16.78 -14.80
C ALA A 94 17.12 15.82 -15.75
N ASP A 95 17.93 14.90 -15.20
CA ASP A 95 18.64 13.84 -15.94
C ASP A 95 17.82 12.54 -16.11
N PHE A 96 16.60 12.47 -15.54
CA PHE A 96 15.72 11.30 -15.62
C PHE A 96 15.05 11.21 -16.99
N SER A 97 15.82 10.76 -17.99
CA SER A 97 15.32 10.43 -19.33
C SER A 97 14.64 9.06 -19.40
N ALA A 98 13.85 8.71 -18.38
CA ALA A 98 13.08 7.47 -18.43
C ALA A 98 11.99 7.60 -19.52
N PRO A 99 11.83 6.59 -20.40
CA PRO A 99 10.70 6.55 -21.32
C PRO A 99 9.40 6.70 -20.52
N LEU A 100 8.49 7.55 -20.99
CA LEU A 100 7.09 7.62 -20.54
C LEU A 100 6.33 6.33 -20.95
N THR A 101 6.90 5.16 -20.68
CA THR A 101 6.15 3.92 -20.67
C THR A 101 5.23 3.96 -19.46
N LYS A 102 3.93 3.86 -19.71
CA LYS A 102 2.95 3.67 -18.62
C LYS A 102 3.44 2.53 -17.73
N PRO A 103 3.49 2.71 -16.41
CA PRO A 103 3.87 1.63 -15.51
C PRO A 103 2.96 0.44 -15.78
N THR A 104 3.57 -0.70 -16.08
CA THR A 104 2.86 -1.96 -16.31
C THR A 104 2.22 -2.45 -15.02
N THR A 105 2.79 -2.08 -13.87
CA THR A 105 2.29 -2.42 -12.55
C THR A 105 1.45 -1.32 -11.93
N LYS A 106 0.23 -1.66 -11.48
CA LYS A 106 -0.66 -0.74 -10.76
C LYS A 106 -0.45 -0.70 -9.25
N HIS A 107 0.60 -1.36 -8.77
CA HIS A 107 0.95 -1.48 -7.37
C HIS A 107 2.47 -1.45 -7.22
N LEU A 108 2.94 -1.05 -6.03
CA LEU A 108 4.37 -0.99 -5.70
C LEU A 108 4.56 -1.47 -4.26
N LEU A 109 5.74 -2.03 -3.97
CA LEU A 109 6.12 -2.55 -2.66
C LEU A 109 7.45 -1.92 -2.21
N ALA A 110 7.55 -1.58 -0.94
CA ALA A 110 8.78 -1.07 -0.33
C ALA A 110 8.93 -1.60 1.11
N PRO A 111 10.17 -1.78 1.63
CA PRO A 111 10.38 -2.10 3.04
C PRO A 111 9.88 -0.95 3.94
N ILE A 112 9.61 -1.26 5.21
CA ILE A 112 9.29 -0.21 6.20
C ILE A 112 10.51 0.05 7.08
N GLU A 113 11.19 1.16 6.83
CA GLU A 113 12.22 1.66 7.73
C GLU A 113 11.64 2.44 8.91
N THR A 114 12.44 2.65 9.97
CA THR A 114 11.99 3.38 11.17
C THR A 114 11.51 4.81 10.84
N GLY A 115 12.19 5.51 9.94
CA GLY A 115 11.78 6.84 9.47
C GLY A 115 10.44 6.82 8.75
N VAL A 116 10.30 5.90 7.78
CA VAL A 116 9.07 5.67 7.00
C VAL A 116 7.88 5.33 7.90
N ALA A 117 8.06 4.41 8.86
CA ALA A 117 7.03 4.03 9.82
C ALA A 117 6.51 5.24 10.62
N ARG A 118 7.43 6.10 11.09
CA ARG A 118 7.08 7.31 11.86
C ARG A 118 6.32 8.31 11.00
N VAL A 119 6.78 8.55 9.77
CA VAL A 119 6.11 9.46 8.83
C VAL A 119 4.71 8.97 8.48
N PHE A 120 4.56 7.67 8.19
CA PHE A 120 3.26 7.07 7.94
C PHE A 120 2.32 7.25 9.15
N ASN A 121 2.79 6.93 10.36
CA ASN A 121 2.00 7.07 11.57
C ASN A 121 1.56 8.52 11.82
N LEU A 122 2.43 9.49 11.55
CA LEU A 122 2.15 10.91 11.68
C LEU A 122 1.06 11.36 10.68
N LEU A 123 1.13 10.92 9.43
CA LEU A 123 0.09 11.21 8.44
C LEU A 123 -1.24 10.55 8.79
N HIS A 124 -1.20 9.28 9.22
CA HIS A 124 -2.39 8.53 9.62
C HIS A 124 -3.07 9.12 10.86
N SER A 125 -2.30 9.53 11.89
CA SER A 125 -2.85 10.20 13.08
C SER A 125 -3.33 11.62 12.77
N SER A 126 -2.65 12.34 11.87
CA SER A 126 -3.03 13.68 11.44
C SER A 126 -4.45 13.72 10.86
N ASN A 127 -4.80 12.70 10.07
CA ASN A 127 -6.15 12.59 9.52
C ASN A 127 -7.22 12.32 10.59
N LYS A 128 -6.85 11.81 11.77
CA LYS A 128 -7.78 11.50 12.87
C LYS A 128 -7.92 12.64 13.89
N SER A 129 -6.85 13.37 14.21
CA SER A 129 -6.86 14.29 15.36
C SER A 129 -5.90 15.48 15.33
N GLN A 130 -4.93 15.54 14.41
CA GLN A 130 -3.94 16.64 14.33
C GLN A 130 -3.87 17.22 12.93
N LYS A 131 -4.40 18.42 12.69
CA LYS A 131 -4.42 19.02 11.34
C LYS A 131 -3.04 19.55 10.95
N LEU A 132 -2.18 18.70 10.37
CA LEU A 132 -0.98 19.16 9.66
C LEU A 132 -1.40 20.15 8.56
N SER A 133 -0.59 21.17 8.31
CA SER A 133 -0.78 22.04 7.15
C SER A 133 -0.65 21.26 5.86
N GLN A 134 -1.27 21.74 4.78
CA GLN A 134 -1.25 21.07 3.48
C GLN A 134 0.19 20.86 2.98
N ASP A 135 1.04 21.89 3.06
CA ASP A 135 2.44 21.81 2.62
C ASP A 135 3.23 20.72 3.36
N LYS A 136 3.00 20.59 4.68
CA LYS A 136 3.64 19.54 5.48
C LYS A 136 3.15 18.17 5.08
N LYS A 137 1.83 18.00 4.86
CA LYS A 137 1.29 16.72 4.40
C LYS A 137 1.89 16.34 3.06
N GLU A 138 1.98 17.28 2.14
CA GLU A 138 2.51 17.04 0.81
C GLU A 138 3.99 16.62 0.86
N TYR A 139 4.82 17.30 1.65
CA TYR A 139 6.21 16.91 1.87
C TYR A 139 6.34 15.49 2.41
N LEU A 140 5.55 15.13 3.43
CA LEU A 140 5.57 13.80 4.02
C LEU A 140 5.06 12.72 3.05
N ILE A 141 4.06 13.02 2.22
CA ILE A 141 3.59 12.11 1.17
C ILE A 141 4.70 11.88 0.14
N ARG A 142 5.40 12.94 -0.29
CA ARG A 142 6.56 12.82 -1.20
C ARG A 142 7.62 11.90 -0.61
N PHE A 143 7.98 12.10 0.67
CA PHE A 143 8.92 11.22 1.37
C PHE A 143 8.47 9.75 1.42
N LEU A 144 7.17 9.48 1.60
CA LEU A 144 6.69 8.09 1.55
C LEU A 144 6.71 7.51 0.13
N LEU A 145 6.43 8.33 -0.88
CA LEU A 145 6.39 7.88 -2.27
C LEU A 145 7.78 7.70 -2.88
N SER A 146 8.82 8.35 -2.36
CA SER A 146 10.21 8.12 -2.79
C SER A 146 10.70 6.70 -2.48
N GLU A 147 10.12 6.02 -1.49
CA GLU A 147 10.50 4.63 -1.16
C GLU A 147 10.19 3.62 -2.29
N PHE A 148 9.47 4.05 -3.33
CA PHE A 148 9.07 3.22 -4.47
C PHE A 148 9.75 3.60 -5.80
N ILE A 149 10.65 4.60 -5.80
CA ILE A 149 11.37 5.11 -6.98
C ILE A 149 12.81 4.61 -6.92
#